data_AF-A0A524EBM2-F1
#
_entry.id   AF-A0A524EBM2-F1
#
_cell.length_a   1.000
_cell.length_b   1.000
_cell.length_c   1.000
_cell.angle_alpha   90.00
_cell.angle_beta   90.00
_cell.angle_gamma   90.00
#
_symmetry.space_group_name_H-M   'P 1'
#
loop_
_entity.id
_entity.type
_entity.pdbx_description
1 polymer ?
#
loop_
_entity_poly.entity_id
_entity_poly.type
_entity_poly.pdbx_seq_one_letter_code
_entity_poly.pdbx_strand_id
1 'polypeptide(L)'
;MQTSNEEREIERAVGIEVFSTPEIEGLGGIYKHNYKDFIVKEITASGKTLDIKEDMPPRRFSRDQKDKFTTFNLVKINTDNFDAIRKIKSSLNIPSDKI
;
A
#
# COMPACT_ATOMS: atom_id res chain seq x y z
N MET A 1 -27.43 -6.40 -4.88
CA MET A 1 -26.54 -6.70 -6.02
C MET A 1 -25.74 -7.93 -5.59
N GLN A 2 -26.00 -9.09 -6.21
CA GLN A 2 -25.40 -10.39 -5.87
C GLN A 2 -24.02 -10.49 -6.54
N THR A 3 -22.94 -10.66 -5.77
CA THR A 3 -21.54 -10.70 -6.27
C THR A 3 -20.87 -12.08 -6.11
N SER A 4 -21.59 -13.14 -5.71
CA SER A 4 -20.95 -14.35 -5.18
C SER A 4 -20.36 -15.35 -6.19
N ASN A 5 -20.74 -15.31 -7.47
CA ASN A 5 -20.26 -16.28 -8.46
C ASN A 5 -19.07 -15.76 -9.29
N GLU A 6 -19.07 -14.48 -9.68
CA GLU A 6 -18.03 -13.93 -10.55
C GLU A 6 -16.64 -13.94 -9.90
N GLU A 7 -16.52 -13.56 -8.63
CA GLU A 7 -15.22 -13.51 -7.94
C GLU A 7 -14.59 -14.92 -7.81
N ARG A 8 -15.40 -15.93 -7.45
CA ARG A 8 -14.94 -17.33 -7.35
C ARG A 8 -14.54 -17.91 -8.70
N GLU A 9 -15.25 -17.54 -9.76
CA GLU A 9 -14.88 -17.96 -11.12
C GLU A 9 -13.55 -17.32 -11.55
N ILE A 10 -13.34 -16.04 -11.22
CA ILE A 10 -12.07 -15.34 -11.48
C ILE A 10 -10.91 -15.97 -10.71
N GLU A 11 -11.09 -16.27 -9.42
CA GLU A 11 -10.08 -16.93 -8.58
C GLU A 11 -9.68 -18.30 -9.16
N ARG A 12 -10.66 -19.10 -9.57
CA ARG A 12 -10.42 -20.40 -10.23
C ARG A 12 -9.69 -20.23 -11.56
N ALA A 13 -10.07 -19.23 -12.35
CA ALA A 13 -9.42 -18.96 -13.64
C ALA A 13 -7.92 -18.63 -13.48
N VAL A 14 -7.49 -18.13 -12.32
CA VAL A 14 -6.07 -17.87 -11.99
C VAL A 14 -5.44 -18.97 -11.11
N GLY A 15 -6.13 -20.11 -10.91
CA GLY A 15 -5.61 -21.29 -10.21
C GLY A 15 -5.80 -21.30 -8.69
N ILE A 16 -6.63 -20.42 -8.12
CA ILE A 16 -6.99 -20.42 -6.71
C ILE A 16 -8.29 -21.23 -6.54
N GLU A 17 -8.15 -22.50 -6.18
CA GLU A 17 -9.27 -23.46 -6.21
C GLU A 17 -9.61 -24.08 -4.85
N VAL A 18 -8.64 -24.13 -3.93
CA VAL A 18 -8.75 -24.83 -2.65
C VAL A 18 -8.52 -23.89 -1.48
N PHE A 19 -9.31 -24.08 -0.42
CA PHE A 19 -9.19 -23.33 0.82
C PHE A 19 -8.50 -24.19 1.88
N SER A 20 -7.81 -23.56 2.83
CA SER A 20 -7.19 -24.27 3.96
C SER A 20 -8.21 -24.83 4.96
N THR A 21 -9.46 -24.36 4.92
CA THR A 21 -10.57 -24.75 5.80
C THR A 21 -11.83 -25.07 4.97
N PRO A 22 -11.81 -26.13 4.14
CA PRO A 22 -12.91 -26.45 3.22
C PRO A 22 -14.22 -26.84 3.91
N GLU A 23 -14.16 -27.30 5.15
CA GLU A 23 -15.30 -27.71 5.97
C GLU A 23 -16.06 -26.54 6.62
N ILE A 24 -15.46 -25.35 6.64
CA ILE A 24 -16.04 -24.16 7.26
C ILE A 24 -16.84 -23.37 6.22
N GLU A 25 -18.12 -23.14 6.49
CA GLU A 25 -18.95 -22.28 5.66
C GLU A 25 -18.44 -20.83 5.68
N GLY A 26 -18.32 -20.22 4.51
CA GLY A 26 -17.87 -18.84 4.38
C GLY A 26 -18.87 -17.86 5.00
N LEU A 27 -18.37 -16.94 5.82
CA LEU A 27 -19.18 -15.95 6.54
C LEU A 27 -19.91 -14.94 5.64
N GLY A 28 -19.53 -14.83 4.37
CA GLY A 28 -19.97 -13.77 3.47
C GLY A 28 -19.57 -12.38 3.98
N GLY A 29 -20.15 -11.35 3.38
CA GLY A 29 -19.96 -9.96 3.81
C GLY A 29 -19.51 -9.03 2.69
N ILE A 30 -19.46 -7.73 3.00
CA ILE A 30 -18.98 -6.69 2.10
C ILE A 30 -17.61 -6.26 2.61
N TYR A 31 -16.57 -6.53 1.83
CA TYR A 31 -15.23 -6.03 2.09
C TYR A 31 -14.99 -4.73 1.32
N LYS A 32 -14.11 -3.86 1.83
CA LYS A 32 -13.76 -2.55 1.20
C LYS A 32 -14.97 -1.65 0.93
N HIS A 33 -15.98 -1.64 1.81
CA HIS A 33 -17.15 -0.77 1.66
C HIS A 33 -16.76 0.72 1.80
N ASN A 34 -15.89 1.03 2.74
CA ASN A 34 -15.18 2.29 2.88
C ASN A 34 -13.66 2.05 2.82
N TYR A 35 -12.89 3.06 2.42
CA TYR A 35 -11.41 3.00 2.47
C TYR A 35 -10.88 2.72 3.88
N LYS A 36 -11.64 3.09 4.93
CA LYS A 36 -11.28 2.83 6.33
C LYS A 36 -11.40 1.35 6.72
N ASP A 37 -12.14 0.53 5.96
CA ASP A 37 -12.32 -0.89 6.24
C ASP A 37 -11.10 -1.71 5.80
N PHE A 38 -10.20 -1.13 5.00
CA PHE A 38 -9.03 -1.80 4.48
C PHE A 38 -7.80 -0.89 4.55
N ILE A 39 -7.00 -1.08 5.61
CA ILE A 39 -5.80 -0.28 5.88
C ILE A 39 -4.58 -1.17 5.71
N VAL A 40 -3.60 -0.69 4.95
CA VAL A 40 -2.32 -1.38 4.73
C VAL A 40 -1.21 -0.55 5.37
N LYS A 41 -0.37 -1.19 6.18
CA LYS A 41 0.88 -0.64 6.70
C LYS A 41 2.03 -1.55 6.28
N GLU A 42 3.06 -0.98 5.69
CA GLU A 42 4.26 -1.72 5.29
C GLU A 42 5.09 -2.09 6.51
N ILE A 43 5.64 -3.30 6.51
CA ILE A 43 6.66 -3.74 7.47
C ILE A 43 7.99 -3.77 6.72
N THR A 44 8.92 -2.93 7.16
CA THR A 44 10.26 -2.85 6.57
C THR A 44 11.06 -4.13 6.80
N ALA A 45 12.16 -4.32 6.06
CA ALA A 45 13.06 -5.47 6.23
C ALA A 45 13.65 -5.61 7.65
N SER A 46 13.67 -4.53 8.44
CA SER A 46 14.10 -4.55 9.84
C SER A 46 12.98 -4.93 10.82
N GLY A 47 11.78 -5.24 10.33
CA GLY A 47 10.60 -5.57 11.14
C GLY A 47 9.84 -4.35 11.68
N LYS A 48 10.24 -3.12 11.32
CA LYS A 48 9.52 -1.90 11.72
C LYS A 48 8.27 -1.70 10.84
N THR A 49 7.11 -1.57 11.48
CA THR A 49 5.86 -1.13 10.83
C THR A 49 5.88 0.38 10.59
N LEU A 50 5.62 0.82 9.37
CA LEU A 50 5.52 2.24 9.03
C LEU A 50 4.21 2.83 9.55
N ASP A 51 4.29 4.03 10.13
CA ASP A 51 3.12 4.77 10.64
C ASP A 51 3.05 6.19 10.04
N ILE A 52 1.87 6.82 10.19
CA ILE A 52 1.58 8.17 9.68
C ILE A 52 2.45 9.22 10.37
N LYS A 53 2.72 9.03 11.66
CA LYS A 53 3.63 9.84 12.44
C LYS A 53 4.74 8.97 12.95
N GLU A 54 5.97 9.30 12.56
CA GLU A 54 7.14 8.82 13.27
C GLU A 54 7.54 9.90 14.26
N ASP A 55 7.63 9.59 15.56
CA ASP A 55 8.22 10.46 16.57
C ASP A 55 9.75 10.55 16.43
N MET A 56 10.26 10.44 15.20
CA MET A 56 11.66 10.56 14.89
C MET A 56 12.01 12.02 14.62
N PRO A 57 13.10 12.54 15.23
CA PRO A 57 13.58 13.87 14.92
C PRO A 57 13.93 13.94 13.42
N PRO A 58 13.66 15.08 12.75
CA PRO A 58 13.97 15.23 11.34
C PRO A 58 15.46 14.96 11.12
N ARG A 59 15.78 13.98 10.27
CA ARG A 59 17.15 13.75 9.82
C ARG A 59 17.58 14.97 9.03
N ARG A 60 18.52 15.73 9.59
CA ARG A 60 19.12 16.87 8.89
C ARG A 60 20.05 16.31 7.82
N PHE A 61 19.92 16.83 6.60
CA PHE A 61 20.92 16.61 5.57
C PHE A 61 22.29 17.05 6.09
N SER A 62 23.28 16.21 5.82
CA SER A 62 24.69 16.44 6.09
C SER A 62 25.15 17.72 5.39
N ARG A 63 25.89 18.55 6.14
CA ARG A 63 26.35 19.86 5.65
C ARG A 63 27.32 19.75 4.48
N ASP A 64 27.96 18.59 4.34
CA ASP A 64 28.90 18.24 3.29
C ASP A 64 28.22 17.65 2.03
N GLN A 65 26.88 17.72 1.92
CA GLN A 65 26.10 17.29 0.75
C GLN A 65 26.37 15.84 0.31
N LYS A 66 26.80 14.96 1.22
CA LYS A 66 27.04 13.55 0.89
C LYS A 66 25.76 12.74 0.79
N ASP A 67 24.65 13.26 1.30
CA ASP A 67 23.35 12.59 1.24
C ASP A 67 22.74 12.71 -0.15
N LYS A 68 22.79 11.60 -0.89
CA LYS A 68 22.23 11.52 -2.24
C LYS A 68 20.72 11.20 -2.26
N PHE A 69 20.21 10.66 -1.16
CA PHE A 69 18.83 10.17 -1.05
C PHE A 69 18.21 10.59 0.28
N THR A 70 16.90 10.73 0.28
CA THR A 70 16.09 10.91 1.48
C THR A 70 14.95 9.89 1.50
N THR A 71 14.47 9.56 2.68
CA THR A 71 13.39 8.60 2.89
C THR A 71 12.24 9.27 3.61
N PHE A 72 11.02 8.94 3.24
CA PHE A 72 9.81 9.42 3.91
C PHE A 72 8.72 8.34 3.83
N ASN A 73 7.78 8.40 4.77
CA ASN A 73 6.60 7.53 4.73
C ASN A 73 5.54 8.19 3.85
N LEU A 74 5.02 7.45 2.88
CA LEU A 74 3.93 7.90 2.02
C LEU A 74 2.60 7.35 2.52
N VAL A 75 1.70 8.25 2.94
CA VAL A 75 0.31 7.91 3.28
C VAL A 75 -0.58 8.29 2.10
N LYS A 76 -1.29 7.31 1.56
CA LYS A 76 -2.17 7.49 0.40
C LYS A 76 -3.54 6.87 0.65
N ILE A 77 -4.59 7.54 0.18
CA ILE A 77 -5.99 7.10 0.29
C ILE A 77 -6.55 7.06 -1.13
N ASN A 78 -7.14 5.92 -1.53
CA ASN A 78 -7.75 5.72 -2.84
C ASN A 78 -6.91 6.25 -4.01
N THR A 79 -5.59 6.08 -3.93
CA THR A 79 -4.63 6.56 -4.92
C THR A 79 -3.63 5.44 -5.23
N ASP A 80 -3.41 5.16 -6.50
CA ASP A 80 -2.40 4.20 -6.92
C ASP A 80 -0.97 4.76 -6.78
N ASN A 81 0.02 3.88 -6.91
CA ASN A 81 1.40 4.25 -6.67
C ASN A 81 1.93 5.20 -7.75
N PHE A 82 1.58 5.00 -9.01
CA PHE A 82 2.07 5.83 -10.12
C PHE A 82 1.48 7.23 -10.06
N ASP A 83 0.21 7.37 -9.70
CA ASP A 83 -0.43 8.66 -9.49
C ASP A 83 0.16 9.43 -8.31
N ALA A 84 0.43 8.76 -7.19
CA ALA A 84 1.09 9.39 -6.05
C ALA A 84 2.49 9.89 -6.42
N ILE A 85 3.28 9.06 -7.10
CA ILE A 85 4.62 9.42 -7.57
C ILE A 85 4.55 10.59 -8.56
N ARG A 86 3.63 10.57 -9.52
CA ARG A 86 3.43 11.66 -10.49
C ARG A 86 3.10 12.97 -9.79
N LYS A 87 2.23 12.96 -8.78
CA LYS A 87 1.89 14.16 -7.99
C LYS A 87 3.13 14.72 -7.29
N ILE A 88 3.92 13.87 -6.63
CA ILE A 88 5.15 14.32 -5.94
C ILE A 88 6.15 14.93 -6.94
N LYS A 89 6.36 14.28 -8.10
CA LYS A 89 7.24 14.77 -9.17
C LYS A 89 6.84 16.17 -9.64
N SER A 90 5.56 16.34 -9.97
CA SER A 90 5.04 17.63 -10.45
C SER A 90 5.13 18.72 -9.38
N SER A 91 4.89 18.38 -8.11
CA SER A 91 4.97 19.33 -7.00
C SER A 91 6.39 19.76 -6.66
N LEU A 92 7.38 18.86 -6.80
CA LEU A 92 8.79 19.13 -6.51
C LEU A 92 9.60 19.54 -7.74
N ASN A 93 9.01 19.48 -8.94
CA ASN A 93 9.66 19.72 -10.22
C ASN A 93 10.92 18.86 -10.43
N ILE A 94 10.82 17.55 -10.15
CA ILE A 94 11.93 16.59 -10.29
C ILE A 94 11.70 15.55 -11.40
N PRO A 95 12.78 15.06 -12.04
CA PRO A 95 12.70 14.02 -13.07
C PRO A 95 12.10 12.69 -12.60
N SER A 96 11.65 11.88 -13.57
CA SER A 96 10.93 10.64 -13.28
C SER A 96 11.75 9.53 -12.63
N ASP A 97 13.06 9.58 -12.76
CA ASP A 97 14.03 8.63 -12.23
C ASP A 97 14.55 9.02 -10.83
N LYS A 98 13.96 10.05 -10.19
CA LYS A 98 14.43 10.61 -8.91
C LYS A 98 13.50 10.35 -7.72
N ILE A 99 12.47 9.51 -7.89
CA ILE A 99 11.59 9.00 -6.82
C ILE A 99 11.61 7.49 -6.85
#